data_AF-A0A6A9SU86-F1
#
_entry.id   AF-A0A6A9SU86-F1
#
_cell.length_a   1.000
_cell.length_b   1.000
_cell.length_c   1.000
_cell.angle_alpha   90.00
_cell.angle_beta   90.00
_cell.angle_gamma   90.00
#
_symmetry.space_group_name_H-M   'P 1'
#
loop_
_entity.id
_entity.type
_entity.pdbx_description
1 polymer ?
#
loop_
_entity_poly.entity_id
_entity_poly.type
_entity_poly.pdbx_seq_one_letter_code
_entity_poly.pdbx_strand_id
1 'polypeptide(L)'
;MFQKSTWIRLPRSVVLGHDVLERTREVVVETHLTGRPLVVTSETPREVAADRIVAQFEAAGDDPEVVVVEEATFDAVEDVL
;
A
#
# COMPACT_ATOMS: atom_id res chain seq x y z
N MET A 1 -13.82 -39.37 12.43
CA MET A 1 -13.58 -38.02 12.99
C MET A 1 -12.27 -37.51 12.39
N PHE A 2 -12.31 -36.53 11.49
CA PHE A 2 -11.12 -36.04 10.78
C PHE A 2 -10.99 -34.54 11.02
N GLN A 3 -9.92 -34.15 11.72
CA GLN A 3 -9.55 -32.77 11.99
C GLN A 3 -9.02 -32.16 10.69
N LYS A 4 -9.84 -31.36 10.01
CA LYS A 4 -9.40 -30.48 8.92
C LYS A 4 -9.30 -29.06 9.46
N SER A 5 -8.31 -28.81 10.31
CA SER A 5 -7.90 -27.45 10.64
C SER A 5 -7.02 -26.95 9.48
N THR A 6 -7.62 -26.20 8.56
CA THR A 6 -6.87 -25.41 7.57
C THR A 6 -6.44 -24.11 8.24
N TRP A 7 -5.15 -23.85 8.25
CA TRP A 7 -4.62 -22.56 8.70
C TRP A 7 -4.58 -21.60 7.52
N ILE A 8 -5.25 -20.46 7.65
CA ILE A 8 -5.24 -19.38 6.64
C ILE A 8 -4.65 -18.15 7.31
N ARG A 9 -3.64 -17.56 6.66
CA ARG A 9 -3.09 -16.27 7.06
C ARG A 9 -3.80 -15.19 6.26
N LEU A 10 -4.67 -14.44 6.94
CA LEU A 10 -5.39 -13.32 6.34
C LEU A 10 -4.61 -12.01 6.51
N PRO A 11 -4.84 -11.02 5.62
CA PRO A 11 -4.38 -9.65 5.84
C PRO A 11 -4.93 -9.09 7.17
N ARG A 12 -4.19 -8.15 7.76
CA ARG A 12 -4.60 -7.49 9.01
C ARG A 12 -5.87 -6.67 8.85
N SER A 13 -6.02 -6.01 7.69
CA SER A 13 -7.19 -5.19 7.34
C SER A 13 -7.59 -5.46 5.89
N VAL A 14 -8.89 -5.58 5.64
CA VAL A 14 -9.48 -5.67 4.29
C VAL A 14 -10.60 -4.63 4.24
N VAL A 15 -10.45 -3.63 3.37
CA VAL A 15 -11.42 -2.53 3.22
C VAL A 15 -12.02 -2.60 1.82
N LEU A 16 -13.35 -2.62 1.74
CA LEU A 16 -14.11 -2.80 0.50
C LEU A 16 -15.26 -1.79 0.46
N GLY A 17 -15.49 -1.18 -0.70
CA GLY A 17 -16.57 -0.21 -0.88
C GLY A 17 -16.26 0.84 -1.94
N HIS A 18 -17.17 1.80 -2.07
CA HIS A 18 -16.94 3.01 -2.85
C HIS A 18 -15.94 3.91 -2.11
N ASP A 19 -15.14 4.65 -2.89
CA ASP A 19 -14.23 5.69 -2.40
C ASP A 19 -13.20 5.22 -1.36
N VAL A 20 -12.90 3.91 -1.33
CA VAL A 20 -11.97 3.31 -0.35
C VAL A 20 -10.55 3.84 -0.43
N LEU A 21 -10.16 4.44 -1.56
CA LEU A 21 -8.86 5.09 -1.69
C LEU A 21 -8.69 6.22 -0.67
N GLU A 22 -9.75 6.92 -0.27
CA GLU A 22 -9.69 7.99 0.73
C GLU A 22 -9.34 7.48 2.14
N ARG A 23 -9.48 6.17 2.37
CA ARG A 23 -9.16 5.50 3.64
C ARG A 23 -7.76 4.90 3.68
N THR A 24 -6.98 5.01 2.61
CA THR A 24 -5.67 4.34 2.55
C THR A 24 -4.74 4.79 3.67
N ARG A 25 -4.63 6.09 3.92
CA ARG A 25 -3.78 6.60 5.02
C ARG A 25 -4.22 6.08 6.39
N GLU A 26 -5.52 6.06 6.67
CA GLU A 26 -6.08 5.56 7.93
C GLU A 26 -5.60 4.13 8.22
N VAL A 27 -5.77 3.22 7.24
CA VAL A 27 -5.37 1.82 7.36
C VAL A 27 -3.87 1.65 7.56
N VAL A 28 -3.05 2.47 6.88
CA VAL A 28 -1.58 2.41 7.02
C VAL A 28 -1.15 2.89 8.40
N VAL A 29 -1.70 4.00 8.90
CA VAL A 29 -1.36 4.55 10.22
C VAL A 29 -1.73 3.57 11.34
N GLU A 30 -2.83 2.81 11.20
CA GLU A 30 -3.21 1.75 12.15
C GLU A 30 -2.17 0.61 12.27
N THR A 31 -1.26 0.47 11.31
CA THR A 31 -0.16 -0.51 11.42
C THR A 31 0.91 -0.08 12.41
N HIS A 32 0.93 1.20 12.82
CA HIS A 32 1.93 1.83 13.70
C HIS A 32 3.37 1.76 13.14
N LEU A 33 3.51 1.59 11.82
CA LEU A 33 4.81 1.72 11.16
C LEU A 33 5.29 3.18 11.23
N THR A 34 6.61 3.35 11.32
CA THR A 34 7.26 4.66 11.41
C THR A 34 8.23 4.81 10.25
N GLY A 35 8.56 6.06 9.91
CA GLY A 35 9.45 6.37 8.80
C GLY A 35 8.71 7.03 7.64
N ARG A 36 9.42 7.13 6.51
CA ARG A 36 8.90 7.74 5.30
C ARG A 36 7.92 6.80 4.59
N PRO A 37 6.67 7.21 4.29
CA PRO A 37 5.76 6.41 3.50
C PRO A 37 6.34 6.16 2.10
N LEU A 38 6.27 4.92 1.62
CA LEU A 38 6.72 4.54 0.29
C LEU A 38 5.54 4.00 -0.51
N VAL A 39 5.28 4.61 -1.66
CA VAL A 39 4.25 4.18 -2.61
C VAL A 39 4.93 3.60 -3.84
N VAL A 40 4.82 2.27 -4.01
CA VAL A 40 5.31 1.56 -5.19
C VAL A 40 4.15 1.33 -6.15
N THR A 41 4.30 1.75 -7.41
CA THR A 41 3.24 1.71 -8.43
C THR A 41 3.82 1.45 -9.82
N SER A 42 2.97 1.29 -10.83
CA SER A 42 3.33 1.44 -12.25
C SER A 42 2.67 2.71 -12.82
N GLU A 43 2.89 3.02 -14.10
CA GLU A 43 2.38 4.26 -14.73
C GLU A 43 0.86 4.40 -14.60
N THR A 44 0.08 3.42 -15.06
CA THR A 44 -1.39 3.52 -15.06
C THR A 44 -1.99 3.64 -13.65
N PRO A 45 -1.62 2.80 -12.65
CA PRO A 45 -2.13 2.95 -11.30
C PRO A 45 -1.65 4.21 -10.59
N ARG A 46 -0.55 4.82 -11.06
CA ARG A 46 -0.10 6.11 -10.53
C ARG A 46 -1.12 7.20 -10.81
N GLU A 47 -1.47 7.36 -12.09
CA GLU A 47 -2.43 8.36 -12.55
C GLU A 47 -3.84 8.10 -11.98
N VAL A 48 -4.22 6.83 -11.85
CA VAL A 48 -5.57 6.45 -11.45
C VAL A 48 -5.75 6.44 -9.93
N ALA A 49 -4.70 6.17 -9.13
CA ALA A 49 -4.85 5.95 -7.69
C ALA A 49 -3.71 6.53 -6.84
N ALA A 50 -2.44 6.30 -7.21
CA ALA A 50 -1.32 6.60 -6.32
C ALA A 50 -1.23 8.10 -6.00
N ASP A 51 -1.45 8.99 -6.97
CA ASP A 51 -1.38 10.43 -6.74
C ASP A 51 -2.40 10.90 -5.68
N ARG A 52 -3.58 10.27 -5.61
CA ARG A 52 -4.58 10.56 -4.56
C ARG A 52 -4.16 10.04 -3.19
N ILE A 53 -3.44 8.93 -3.15
CA ILE A 53 -2.91 8.35 -1.91
C ILE A 53 -1.78 9.23 -1.38
N VAL A 54 -0.86 9.65 -2.24
CA VAL A 54 0.24 10.57 -1.94
C VAL A 54 -0.28 11.86 -1.33
N ALA A 55 -1.29 12.47 -1.96
CA ALA A 55 -1.91 13.69 -1.46
C ALA A 55 -2.50 13.55 -0.04
N GLN A 56 -2.98 12.36 0.36
CA GLN A 56 -3.47 12.13 1.72
C GLN A 56 -2.35 12.22 2.76
N PHE A 57 -1.17 11.71 2.43
CA PHE A 57 0.01 11.77 3.31
C PHE A 57 0.56 13.20 3.37
N GLU A 58 0.72 13.86 2.22
CA GLU A 58 1.17 15.25 2.15
C GLU A 58 0.24 16.20 2.92
N ALA A 59 -1.09 16.02 2.80
CA ALA A 59 -2.08 16.83 3.52
C ALA A 59 -1.99 16.66 5.06
N ALA A 60 -1.40 15.56 5.54
CA ALA A 60 -1.16 15.31 6.94
C ALA A 60 0.24 15.73 7.43
N GLY A 61 1.06 16.31 6.54
CA GLY A 61 2.42 16.77 6.83
C GLY A 61 3.49 15.68 6.71
N ASP A 62 3.17 14.53 6.11
CA ASP A 62 4.13 13.47 5.80
C ASP A 62 4.84 13.78 4.45
N ASP A 63 6.02 13.18 4.22
CA ASP A 63 6.82 13.33 2.99
C ASP A 63 6.89 12.00 2.22
N PRO A 64 5.81 11.57 1.53
CA PRO A 64 5.78 10.26 0.86
C PRO A 64 6.74 10.19 -0.34
N GLU A 65 7.44 9.08 -0.47
CA GLU A 65 8.23 8.74 -1.65
C GLU A 65 7.42 7.88 -2.63
N VAL A 66 7.58 8.14 -3.92
CA VAL A 66 6.90 7.39 -4.98
C VAL A 66 7.93 6.75 -5.90
N VAL A 67 7.84 5.43 -6.06
CA VAL A 67 8.65 4.69 -7.04
C VAL A 67 7.74 4.05 -8.08
N VAL A 68 8.06 4.27 -9.35
CA VAL A 68 7.38 3.66 -10.49
C VAL A 68 8.24 2.51 -11.00
N VAL A 69 7.67 1.31 -11.01
CA VAL A 69 8.31 0.10 -11.55
C VAL A 69 7.55 -0.38 -12.79
N GLU A 70 8.28 -0.78 -13.82
CA GLU A 70 7.69 -1.33 -15.06
C GLU A 70 7.38 -2.82 -14.91
N GLU A 71 8.28 -3.57 -14.27
CA GLU A 71 8.17 -5.02 -14.07
C GLU A 71 8.43 -5.42 -12.61
N ALA A 72 7.68 -6.40 -12.12
CA ALA A 72 7.82 -6.93 -10.76
C ALA A 72 8.92 -8.01 -10.70
N THR A 73 10.19 -7.59 -10.77
CA THR A 73 11.37 -8.46 -10.72
C THR A 73 12.10 -8.36 -9.38
N PHE A 74 13.06 -9.26 -9.13
CA PHE A 74 13.95 -9.14 -7.97
C PHE A 74 14.84 -7.90 -8.08
N ASP A 75 15.35 -7.60 -9.27
CA ASP A 75 16.16 -6.41 -9.53
C ASP A 75 15.38 -5.14 -9.16
N ALA A 76 14.09 -5.06 -9.52
CA ALA A 76 13.22 -3.94 -9.14
C ALA A 76 13.02 -3.79 -7.62
N VAL A 77 13.21 -4.86 -6.84
CA VAL A 77 13.18 -4.79 -5.37
C VAL A 77 14.51 -4.23 -4.84
N GLU A 78 15.63 -4.62 -5.43
CA GLU A 78 16.96 -4.12 -5.06
C GLU A 78 17.13 -2.63 -5.39
N ASP A 79 16.49 -2.14 -6.45
CA ASP A 79 16.50 -0.71 -6.81
C ASP A 79 15.67 0.17 -5.86
N VAL A 80 14.77 -0.44 -5.07
CA VAL A 80 13.85 0.26 -4.16
C VAL A 80 14.34 0.25 -2.70
N LEU A 81 15.15 -0.73 -2.30
CA LEU A 81 15.59 -0.99 -0.91
C LEU A 81 17.04 -0.55 -0.64
#